data_AF-A0A150P771-F1
#
_entry.id   AF-A0A150P771-F1
#
_cell.length_a   1.000
_cell.length_b   1.000
_cell.length_c   1.000
_cell.angle_alpha   90.00
_cell.angle_beta   90.00
_cell.angle_gamma   90.00
#
_symmetry.space_group_name_H-M   'P 1'
#
loop_
_entity.id
_entity.type
_entity.pdbx_description
1 polymer ?
#
loop_
_entity_poly.entity_id
_entity_poly.type
_entity_poly.pdbx_seq_one_letter_code
_entity_poly.pdbx_strand_id
1 'polypeptide(L)'
;MIDDERPDVEEVVDELDWAYHAELFAVGYIHVLTRAIERGDLDLGICPTAWENTMNAVELAMMDHVNGRMQGPTTITVEDVERMRRLHALGAAALSGGERPTELAQLAFACAASLFGANWRRLAREAEYTLQAFLQGLPPS
;
A
#
# COMPACT_ATOMS: atom_id res chain seq x y z
N MET A 1 41.06 -27.45 9.18
CA MET A 1 40.84 -26.51 10.29
C MET A 1 41.14 -25.14 9.73
N ILE A 2 40.22 -24.19 9.91
CA ILE A 2 40.17 -22.83 9.32
C ILE A 2 39.70 -22.88 7.85
N ASP A 3 38.58 -22.29 7.41
CA ASP A 3 37.58 -21.45 8.07
C ASP A 3 36.20 -21.71 7.46
N ASP A 4 35.20 -21.77 8.34
CA ASP A 4 33.77 -21.78 8.05
C ASP A 4 33.32 -20.32 8.07
N GLU A 5 33.62 -19.57 7.02
CA GLU A 5 33.01 -18.26 6.77
C GLU A 5 31.94 -18.46 5.70
N ARG A 6 30.81 -19.08 6.11
CA ARG A 6 29.54 -18.72 5.50
C ARG A 6 29.33 -17.25 5.87
N PRO A 7 29.33 -16.30 4.92
CA PRO A 7 28.78 -15.00 5.25
C PRO A 7 27.34 -15.28 5.68
N ASP A 8 27.01 -14.93 6.91
CA ASP A 8 25.62 -14.74 7.32
C ASP A 8 25.03 -13.77 6.30
N VAL A 9 24.33 -14.32 5.32
CA VAL A 9 23.39 -13.58 4.50
C VAL A 9 22.21 -13.31 5.42
N GLU A 10 22.42 -12.41 6.39
CA GLU A 10 21.34 -11.53 6.79
C GLU A 10 20.90 -10.90 5.47
N GLU A 11 19.76 -11.38 4.96
CA GLU A 11 19.04 -10.71 3.91
C GLU A 11 18.84 -9.27 4.39
N VAL A 12 19.75 -8.40 3.96
CA VAL A 12 19.47 -6.98 3.76
C VAL A 12 18.40 -6.99 2.67
N VAL A 13 17.17 -7.35 3.03
CA VAL A 13 15.99 -6.96 2.30
C VAL A 13 16.10 -5.45 2.32
N ASP A 14 16.62 -4.92 1.21
CA ASP A 14 17.04 -3.53 1.07
C ASP A 14 15.94 -2.65 1.66
N GLU A 15 16.27 -1.72 2.56
CA GLU A 15 15.25 -0.91 3.24
C GLU A 15 14.39 -0.12 2.24
N LEU A 16 14.93 0.11 1.03
CA LEU A 16 14.21 0.64 -0.11
C LEU A 16 13.19 -0.35 -0.71
N ASP A 17 13.49 -1.64 -0.67
CA ASP A 17 12.68 -2.70 -1.28
C ASP A 17 11.40 -2.95 -0.48
N TRP A 18 11.46 -3.02 0.85
CA TRP A 18 10.23 -3.23 1.64
C TRP A 18 9.29 -2.02 1.56
N ALA A 19 9.81 -0.80 1.58
CA ALA A 19 8.99 0.42 1.56
C ALA A 19 8.30 0.60 0.21
N TYR A 20 9.05 0.41 -0.88
CA TYR A 20 8.49 0.40 -2.23
C TYR A 20 7.39 -0.65 -2.39
N HIS A 21 7.62 -1.87 -1.87
CA HIS A 21 6.60 -2.92 -1.89
C HIS A 21 5.37 -2.52 -1.06
N ALA A 22 5.54 -1.98 0.14
CA ALA A 22 4.43 -1.53 0.98
C ALA A 22 3.59 -0.46 0.26
N GLU A 23 4.23 0.52 -0.37
CA GLU A 23 3.56 1.55 -1.18
C GLU A 23 2.82 0.95 -2.37
N LEU A 24 3.44 0.00 -3.08
CA LEU A 24 2.82 -0.66 -4.22
C LEU A 24 1.59 -1.49 -3.80
N PHE A 25 1.69 -2.27 -2.71
CA PHE A 25 0.56 -3.02 -2.14
C PHE A 25 -0.55 -2.08 -1.68
N ALA A 26 -0.22 -0.96 -1.03
CA ALA A 26 -1.21 0.03 -0.60
C ALA A 26 -1.99 0.57 -1.79
N VAL A 27 -1.32 0.92 -2.88
CA VAL A 27 -1.98 1.40 -4.10
C VAL A 27 -2.83 0.34 -4.77
N GLY A 28 -2.40 -0.93 -4.73
CA GLY A 28 -3.23 -2.07 -5.16
C GLY A 28 -4.51 -2.19 -4.35
N TYR A 29 -4.42 -2.19 -3.01
CA TYR A 29 -5.61 -2.26 -2.13
C TYR A 29 -6.51 -1.04 -2.28
N ILE A 30 -5.94 0.16 -2.37
CA ILE A 30 -6.69 1.38 -2.64
C ILE A 30 -7.49 1.27 -3.94
N HIS A 31 -6.90 0.69 -4.98
CA HIS A 31 -7.58 0.49 -6.25
C HIS A 31 -8.73 -0.51 -6.15
N VAL A 32 -8.50 -1.67 -5.52
CA VAL A 32 -9.54 -2.68 -5.28
C VAL A 32 -10.69 -2.09 -4.47
N LEU A 33 -10.38 -1.39 -3.38
CA LEU A 33 -11.36 -0.73 -2.51
C LEU A 33 -12.23 0.24 -3.31
N THR A 34 -11.59 1.10 -4.11
CA THR A 34 -12.28 2.13 -4.86
C THR A 34 -13.20 1.52 -5.93
N ARG A 35 -12.74 0.50 -6.64
CA ARG A 35 -13.56 -0.22 -7.64
C ARG A 35 -14.74 -0.95 -7.00
N ALA A 36 -14.57 -1.50 -5.81
CA ALA A 36 -15.67 -2.15 -5.08
C ALA A 36 -16.72 -1.12 -4.62
N ILE A 37 -16.27 0.04 -4.12
CA ILE A 37 -17.16 1.15 -3.76
C ILE A 37 -17.94 1.68 -4.99
N GLU A 38 -17.25 1.91 -6.11
CA GLU A 38 -17.87 2.39 -7.36
C GLU A 38 -18.92 1.42 -7.92
N ARG A 39 -18.72 0.11 -7.74
CA ARG A 39 -19.69 -0.93 -8.14
C ARG A 39 -20.83 -1.13 -7.13
N GLY A 40 -20.69 -0.59 -5.92
CA GLY A 40 -21.64 -0.81 -4.82
C GLY A 40 -21.54 -2.22 -4.22
N ASP A 41 -20.38 -2.87 -4.30
CA ASP A 41 -20.19 -4.24 -3.83
C ASP A 41 -20.31 -4.32 -2.31
N LEU A 42 -21.02 -5.32 -1.78
CA LEU A 42 -21.08 -5.54 -0.32
C LEU A 42 -19.75 -6.06 0.24
N ASP A 43 -19.09 -6.95 -0.51
CA ASP A 43 -17.74 -7.42 -0.22
C ASP A 43 -16.73 -6.56 -0.97
N LEU A 44 -15.78 -5.99 -0.24
CA LEU A 44 -14.76 -5.11 -0.81
C LEU A 44 -13.54 -5.89 -1.34
N GLY A 45 -13.48 -7.22 -1.12
CA GLY A 45 -12.43 -8.08 -1.67
C GLY A 45 -11.05 -7.86 -1.05
N ILE A 46 -10.98 -7.21 0.11
CA ILE A 46 -9.74 -6.95 0.85
C ILE A 46 -9.86 -7.56 2.23
N CYS A 47 -8.85 -8.34 2.63
CA CYS A 47 -8.76 -8.85 3.98
C CYS A 47 -8.49 -7.69 4.96
N PRO A 48 -9.29 -7.50 6.03
CA PRO A 48 -9.07 -6.43 7.00
C PRO A 48 -7.66 -6.45 7.62
N THR A 49 -7.12 -7.64 7.94
CA THR A 49 -5.75 -7.76 8.47
C THR A 49 -4.69 -7.33 7.46
N ALA A 50 -4.88 -7.63 6.17
CA ALA A 50 -3.95 -7.21 5.14
C ALA A 50 -4.00 -5.69 4.95
N TRP A 51 -5.19 -5.09 5.00
CA TRP A 51 -5.37 -3.64 5.00
C TRP A 51 -4.59 -2.97 6.14
N GLU A 52 -4.83 -3.40 7.38
CA GLU A 52 -4.16 -2.83 8.57
C GLU A 52 -2.64 -2.94 8.48
N ASN A 53 -2.11 -4.11 8.13
CA ASN A 53 -0.67 -4.32 8.03
C ASN A 53 -0.04 -3.43 6.95
N THR A 54 -0.66 -3.37 5.76
CA THR A 54 -0.15 -2.55 4.65
C THR A 54 -0.24 -1.07 4.95
N MET A 55 -1.35 -0.59 5.52
CA MET A 55 -1.51 0.84 5.82
C MET A 55 -0.55 1.31 6.90
N ASN A 56 -0.32 0.52 7.95
CA ASN A 56 0.71 0.82 8.95
C ASN A 56 2.12 0.88 8.34
N ALA A 57 2.46 -0.05 7.45
CA ALA A 57 3.75 -0.06 6.76
C ALA A 57 3.92 1.17 5.85
N VAL A 58 2.88 1.56 5.12
CA VAL A 58 2.92 2.75 4.26
C VAL A 58 3.03 4.04 5.06
N GLU A 59 2.33 4.15 6.19
CA GLU A 59 2.45 5.33 7.05
C GLU A 59 3.87 5.52 7.59
N LEU A 60 4.56 4.41 7.92
CA LEU A 60 5.96 4.43 8.32
C LEU A 60 6.86 4.88 7.17
N ALA A 61 6.72 4.28 5.98
CA ALA A 61 7.48 4.64 4.78
C ALA A 61 7.30 6.12 4.41
N MET A 62 6.06 6.62 4.42
CA MET A 62 5.76 8.01 4.16
C MET A 62 6.39 8.95 5.20
N MET A 63 6.44 8.57 6.48
CA MET A 63 7.15 9.34 7.49
C MET A 63 8.67 9.32 7.29
N ASP A 64 9.23 8.23 6.76
CA ASP A 64 10.65 8.18 6.40
C ASP A 64 10.99 9.11 5.23
N HIS A 65 10.09 9.23 4.25
CA HIS A 65 10.18 10.26 3.21
C HIS A 65 10.15 11.68 3.78
N VAL A 66 9.18 11.99 4.66
CA VAL A 66 9.05 13.32 5.29
C VAL A 66 10.32 13.70 6.06
N ASN A 67 10.94 12.72 6.74
CA ASN A 67 12.18 12.93 7.50
C ASN A 67 13.45 12.94 6.62
N GLY A 68 13.32 12.77 5.30
CA GLY A 68 14.45 12.72 4.37
C GLY A 68 15.30 11.45 4.48
N ARG A 69 14.81 10.42 5.19
CA ARG A 69 15.48 9.12 5.32
C ARG A 69 15.29 8.25 4.09
N MET A 70 14.26 8.54 3.30
CA MET A 70 13.94 7.84 2.06
C MET A 70 13.66 8.82 0.93
N GLN A 71 14.16 8.54 -0.26
CA GLN A 71 13.86 9.30 -1.47
C GLN A 71 12.84 8.54 -2.31
N GLY A 72 11.86 9.24 -2.85
CA GLY A 72 10.77 8.65 -3.62
C GLY A 72 10.55 9.38 -4.94
N PRO A 73 9.75 8.81 -5.85
CA PRO A 73 9.39 9.44 -7.12
C PRO A 73 8.52 10.69 -6.93
N THR A 74 7.89 10.83 -5.76
CA THR A 74 7.12 12.00 -5.35
C THR A 74 7.67 12.56 -4.04
N THR A 75 7.54 13.88 -3.88
CA THR A 75 7.79 14.52 -2.58
C THR A 75 6.58 14.27 -1.68
N ILE A 76 6.78 13.49 -0.62
CA ILE A 76 5.76 13.25 0.40
C ILE A 76 5.80 14.36 1.46
N THR A 77 4.63 14.88 1.82
CA THR A 77 4.47 15.88 2.88
C THR A 77 3.78 15.31 4.12
N VAL A 78 3.82 16.04 5.24
CA VAL A 78 3.05 15.68 6.45
C VAL A 78 1.55 15.61 6.16
N GLU A 79 1.03 16.50 5.30
CA GLU A 79 -0.38 16.49 4.92
C GLU A 79 -0.76 15.20 4.17
N ASP A 80 0.14 14.67 3.35
CA ASP A 80 -0.08 13.39 2.67
C ASP A 80 -0.18 12.23 3.69
N VAL A 81 0.65 12.24 4.73
CA VAL A 81 0.60 11.24 5.82
C VAL A 81 -0.72 11.32 6.58
N GLU A 82 -1.18 12.53 6.93
CA GLU A 82 -2.47 12.73 7.60
C GLU A 82 -3.63 12.27 6.72
N ARG A 83 -3.56 12.51 5.42
CA ARG A 83 -4.55 12.03 4.44
C ARG A 83 -4.57 10.51 4.39
N MET A 84 -3.40 9.86 4.39
CA MET A 84 -3.28 8.40 4.41
C MET A 84 -3.85 7.81 5.71
N ARG A 85 -3.58 8.42 6.87
CA ARG A 85 -4.17 8.01 8.16
C ARG A 85 -5.69 8.09 8.17
N ARG A 86 -6.24 9.14 7.57
CA ARG A 86 -7.70 9.26 7.41
C ARG A 86 -8.24 8.14 6.52
N LEU A 87 -7.55 7.83 5.42
CA LEU A 87 -7.94 6.73 4.54
C LEU A 87 -7.87 5.39 5.27
N HIS A 88 -6.79 5.13 6.00
CA HIS A 88 -6.60 3.93 6.81
C HIS A 88 -7.80 3.68 7.72
N ALA A 89 -8.18 4.68 8.54
CA ALA A 89 -9.30 4.56 9.47
C ALA A 89 -10.65 4.35 8.76
N LEU A 90 -10.92 5.10 7.68
CA LEU A 90 -12.18 4.96 6.95
C LEU A 90 -12.27 3.64 6.19
N GLY A 91 -11.17 3.17 5.62
CA GLY A 91 -11.08 1.87 4.96
C GLY A 91 -11.28 0.73 5.95
N ALA A 92 -10.66 0.79 7.13
CA ALA A 92 -10.85 -0.19 8.20
C ALA A 92 -12.31 -0.30 8.62
N ALA A 93 -12.98 0.85 8.79
CA ALA A 93 -14.41 0.90 9.09
C ALA A 93 -15.26 0.27 7.97
N ALA A 94 -14.98 0.63 6.71
CA ALA A 94 -15.69 0.10 5.55
C ALA A 94 -15.53 -1.42 5.39
N LEU A 95 -14.33 -1.95 5.67
CA LEU A 95 -13.99 -3.38 5.61
C LEU A 95 -14.60 -4.19 6.76
N SER A 96 -14.87 -3.55 7.89
CA SER A 96 -15.54 -4.16 9.03
C SER A 96 -17.07 -4.16 8.91
N GLY A 97 -17.61 -3.81 7.74
CA GLY A 97 -19.06 -3.70 7.51
C GLY A 97 -19.69 -2.40 8.01
N GLY A 98 -18.87 -1.40 8.34
CA GLY A 98 -19.32 -0.07 8.74
C GLY A 98 -19.84 0.79 7.58
N GLU A 99 -20.25 2.00 7.92
CA GLU A 99 -20.69 3.00 6.94
C GLU A 99 -19.56 3.37 5.97
N ARG A 100 -19.92 3.61 4.71
CA ARG A 100 -18.99 3.98 3.64
C ARG A 100 -19.24 5.43 3.25
N PRO A 101 -18.41 6.37 3.73
CA PRO A 101 -18.57 7.76 3.36
C PRO A 101 -18.43 7.94 1.84
N THR A 102 -19.23 8.84 1.27
CA THR A 102 -19.16 9.19 -0.17
C THR A 102 -17.79 9.76 -0.56
N GLU A 103 -17.07 10.37 0.38
CA GLU A 103 -15.72 10.89 0.19
C GLU A 103 -14.62 9.81 0.14
N LEU A 104 -14.91 8.56 0.53
CA LEU A 104 -13.90 7.50 0.67
C LEU A 104 -13.17 7.23 -0.65
N ALA A 105 -13.90 7.14 -1.76
CA ALA A 105 -13.30 6.92 -3.09
C ALA A 105 -12.38 8.08 -3.51
N GLN A 106 -12.80 9.33 -3.28
CA GLN A 106 -12.01 10.50 -3.63
C GLN A 106 -10.74 10.61 -2.77
N LEU A 107 -10.87 10.31 -1.47
CA LEU A 107 -9.74 10.26 -0.54
C LEU A 107 -8.73 9.18 -0.96
N ALA A 108 -9.21 8.01 -1.34
CA ALA A 108 -8.40 6.89 -1.80
C ALA A 108 -7.57 7.27 -3.04
N PHE A 109 -8.19 7.91 -4.03
CA PHE A 109 -7.48 8.42 -5.21
C PHE A 109 -6.42 9.46 -4.88
N ALA A 110 -6.72 10.40 -3.97
CA ALA A 110 -5.77 11.41 -3.55
C ALA A 110 -4.54 10.78 -2.88
N CYS A 111 -4.74 9.75 -2.04
CA CYS A 111 -3.64 9.06 -1.38
C CYS A 111 -2.76 8.26 -2.35
N ALA A 112 -3.36 7.54 -3.31
CA ALA A 112 -2.59 6.85 -4.35
C ALA A 112 -1.78 7.84 -5.21
N ALA A 113 -2.34 9.02 -5.50
CA ALA A 113 -1.65 10.08 -6.20
C ALA A 113 -0.48 10.68 -5.38
N SER A 114 -0.59 10.79 -4.06
CA SER A 114 0.54 11.22 -3.21
C SER A 114 1.73 10.26 -3.33
N LEU A 115 1.48 8.95 -3.34
CA LEU A 115 2.54 7.92 -3.39
C LEU A 115 3.29 7.86 -4.72
N PHE A 116 2.60 7.94 -5.87
CA PHE A 116 3.26 7.73 -7.18
C PHE A 116 2.94 8.79 -8.24
N GLY A 117 2.30 9.88 -7.87
CA GLY A 117 1.97 10.97 -8.79
C GLY A 117 1.16 10.45 -9.98
N ALA A 118 1.44 10.96 -11.19
CA ALA A 118 0.68 10.58 -12.39
C ALA A 118 0.71 9.06 -12.73
N ASN A 119 1.69 8.32 -12.19
CA ASN A 119 1.87 6.90 -12.48
C ASN A 119 0.97 5.97 -11.64
N TRP A 120 0.30 6.49 -10.61
CA TRP A 120 -0.43 5.66 -9.65
C TRP A 120 -1.45 4.73 -10.32
N ARG A 121 -2.15 5.17 -11.38
CA ARG A 121 -3.15 4.32 -12.09
C ARG A 121 -2.55 3.15 -12.85
N ARG A 122 -1.31 3.29 -13.33
CA ARG A 122 -0.61 2.22 -14.02
C ARG A 122 -0.15 1.20 -12.97
N LEU A 123 0.53 1.69 -11.93
CA LEU A 123 1.05 0.86 -10.84
C LEU A 123 -0.06 0.16 -10.05
N ALA A 124 -1.20 0.81 -9.84
CA ALA A 124 -2.39 0.19 -9.23
C ALA A 124 -2.88 -1.04 -9.97
N ARG A 125 -2.90 -0.99 -11.31
CA ARG A 125 -3.33 -2.11 -12.13
C ARG A 125 -2.30 -3.23 -12.10
N GLU A 126 -1.01 -2.89 -12.20
CA GLU A 126 0.09 -3.86 -12.07
C GLU A 126 0.08 -4.54 -10.69
N ALA A 127 -0.10 -3.76 -9.62
CA ALA A 127 -0.25 -4.26 -8.26
C ALA A 127 -1.48 -5.16 -8.13
N GLU A 128 -2.64 -4.78 -8.66
CA GLU A 128 -3.85 -5.63 -8.65
C GLU A 128 -3.57 -6.99 -9.30
N TYR A 129 -2.89 -7.03 -10.46
CA TYR A 129 -2.50 -8.30 -11.09
C TYR A 129 -1.58 -9.13 -10.19
N THR A 130 -0.57 -8.52 -9.58
CA THR A 130 0.35 -9.20 -8.66
C THR A 130 -0.37 -9.70 -7.42
N LEU A 131 -1.26 -8.90 -6.81
CA LEU A 131 -2.09 -9.31 -5.68
C LEU A 131 -3.00 -10.48 -6.06
N GLN A 132 -3.64 -10.44 -7.22
CA GLN A 132 -4.50 -11.53 -7.69
C GLN A 132 -3.69 -12.81 -7.94
N ALA A 133 -2.50 -12.70 -8.55
CA ALA A 133 -1.60 -13.84 -8.72
C ALA A 133 -1.19 -14.44 -7.36
N PHE A 134 -0.82 -13.58 -6.39
CA PHE A 134 -0.46 -14.00 -5.04
C PHE A 134 -1.62 -14.70 -4.32
N LEU A 135 -2.82 -14.13 -4.37
CA LEU A 135 -4.02 -14.71 -3.78
C LEU A 135 -4.45 -16.03 -4.45
N GLN A 136 -4.09 -16.23 -5.72
CA GLN A 136 -4.35 -17.48 -6.47
C GLN A 136 -3.19 -18.50 -6.36
N GLY A 137 -2.10 -18.19 -5.66
CA GLY A 137 -0.93 -19.05 -5.55
C GLY A 137 -0.13 -19.20 -6.85
N LEU A 138 -0.28 -18.26 -7.78
CA LEU A 138 0.46 -18.22 -9.03
C LEU A 138 1.77 -17.42 -8.85
N PRO A 139 2.89 -17.87 -9.43
CA PRO A 139 4.14 -17.11 -9.36
C PRO A 139 3.99 -15.75 -10.08
N PRO A 140 4.68 -14.69 -9.60
CA PRO A 140 4.72 -13.42 -10.32
C PRO A 140 5.31 -13.65 -11.72
N SER A 141 4.71 -13.01 -12.72
CA SER A 141 5.03 -13.19 -14.15
C SER A 141 6.25 -12.39 -14.58
#